data_AF-A0A372Q4U1-F1
#
_entry.id   AF-A0A372Q4U1-F1
#
_cell.length_a   1.000
_cell.length_b   1.000
_cell.length_c   1.000
_cell.angle_alpha   90.00
_cell.angle_beta   90.00
_cell.angle_gamma   90.00
#
_symmetry.space_group_name_H-M   'P 1'
#
loop_
_entity.id
_entity.type
_entity.pdbx_description
1 polymer ?
#
loop_
_entity_poly.entity_id
_entity_poly.type
_entity_poly.pdbx_seq_one_letter_code
_entity_poly.pdbx_strand_id
1 'polypeptide(L)'
;MDKSRITNEQALEFVSEHNEIFFQNVSIHLESFIQSGFLKTIFEKNPSAQVDKAQLLTTMFGESANPANFTSQAQATNISPNTLSLIFSIALHVSSASWDSFKTHFYATFGDMGDVNDTDDALDESFEDEIDLDDLDRMIDNLGESTPNPVFAQPP
;
A
#
# COMPACT_ATOMS: atom_id res chain seq x y z
N MET A 1 -2.20 41.13 -14.44
CA MET A 1 -1.57 40.03 -13.67
C MET A 1 -1.72 38.77 -14.50
N ASP A 2 -0.63 38.02 -14.68
CA ASP A 2 -0.61 36.80 -15.47
C ASP A 2 -1.33 35.69 -14.68
N LYS A 3 -2.44 35.14 -15.22
CA LYS A 3 -3.29 34.14 -14.53
C LYS A 3 -2.48 32.90 -14.12
N SER A 4 -1.45 32.57 -14.89
CA SER A 4 -0.51 31.46 -14.62
C SER A 4 0.23 31.60 -13.28
N ARG A 5 0.47 32.83 -12.81
CA ARG A 5 1.19 33.10 -11.55
C ARG A 5 0.29 32.92 -10.33
N ILE A 6 -1.01 33.19 -10.45
CA ILE A 6 -1.97 33.07 -9.34
C ILE A 6 -2.29 31.59 -9.07
N THR A 7 -2.45 30.76 -10.10
CA THR A 7 -2.59 29.30 -9.96
C THR A 7 -1.37 28.62 -9.34
N ASN A 8 -0.18 29.24 -9.44
CA ASN A 8 1.04 28.70 -8.84
C ASN A 8 1.06 28.91 -7.32
N GLU A 9 0.61 30.08 -6.83
CA GLU A 9 0.53 30.37 -5.39
C GLU A 9 -0.43 29.40 -4.66
N GLN A 10 -1.59 29.12 -5.25
CA GLN A 10 -2.56 28.17 -4.67
C GLN A 10 -2.04 26.73 -4.65
N ALA A 11 -1.33 26.30 -5.69
CA ALA A 11 -0.71 24.98 -5.72
C ALA A 11 0.44 24.86 -4.70
N LEU A 12 1.22 25.93 -4.50
CA LEU A 12 2.27 25.97 -3.49
C LEU A 12 1.70 25.93 -2.07
N GLU A 13 0.63 26.67 -1.80
CA GLU A 13 -0.09 26.63 -0.52
C GLU A 13 -0.66 25.23 -0.27
N PHE A 14 -1.33 24.63 -1.26
CA PHE A 14 -1.85 23.26 -1.18
C PHE A 14 -0.77 22.24 -0.81
N VAL A 15 0.39 22.27 -1.47
CA VAL A 15 1.51 21.36 -1.19
C VAL A 15 2.05 21.57 0.24
N SER A 16 2.11 22.83 0.69
CA SER A 16 2.56 23.15 2.04
C SER A 16 1.60 22.62 3.10
N GLU A 17 0.29 22.77 2.90
CA GLU A 17 -0.75 22.27 3.82
C GLU A 17 -0.84 20.74 3.81
N HIS A 18 -0.67 20.11 2.65
CA HIS A 18 -0.70 18.65 2.51
C HIS A 18 0.43 17.93 3.23
N ASN A 19 1.45 18.64 3.71
CA ASN A 19 2.49 18.04 4.51
C ASN A 19 1.95 17.44 5.83
N GLU A 20 0.98 18.09 6.48
CA GLU A 20 0.37 17.55 7.69
C GLU A 20 -0.46 16.29 7.38
N ILE A 21 -1.26 16.34 6.32
CA ILE A 21 -2.06 15.20 5.83
C ILE A 21 -1.15 14.02 5.47
N PHE A 22 0.00 14.29 4.85
CA PHE A 22 0.99 13.26 4.54
C PHE A 22 1.45 12.52 5.80
N PHE A 23 1.84 13.23 6.86
CA PHE A 23 2.29 12.59 8.10
C PHE A 23 1.17 11.86 8.85
N GLN A 24 -0.05 12.39 8.81
CA GLN A 24 -1.22 11.71 9.37
C GLN A 24 -1.48 10.39 8.63
N ASN A 25 -1.49 10.40 7.30
CA ASN A 25 -1.63 9.19 6.48
C ASN A 25 -0.52 8.18 6.75
N VAL A 26 0.74 8.63 6.82
CA VAL A 26 1.86 7.76 7.19
C VAL A 26 1.61 7.06 8.52
N SER A 27 1.14 7.81 9.52
CA SER A 27 0.86 7.28 10.85
C SER A 27 -0.28 6.25 10.84
N ILE A 28 -1.37 6.54 10.14
CA ILE A 28 -2.53 5.63 9.99
C ILE A 28 -2.11 4.32 9.31
N HIS A 29 -1.39 4.40 8.19
CA HIS A 29 -0.96 3.19 7.48
C HIS A 29 0.05 2.38 8.31
N LEU A 30 0.94 3.02 9.06
CA LEU A 30 1.83 2.30 9.99
C LEU A 30 1.05 1.61 11.11
N GLU A 31 0.04 2.28 11.67
CA GLU A 31 -0.81 1.72 12.72
C GLU A 31 -1.60 0.50 12.22
N SER A 32 -2.03 0.50 10.95
CA SER A 32 -2.77 -0.62 10.36
C SER A 32 -2.03 -1.96 10.44
N PHE A 33 -0.69 -1.99 10.35
CA PHE A 33 0.11 -3.22 10.49
C PHE A 33 0.11 -3.79 11.91
N ILE A 34 -0.15 -2.94 12.92
CA ILE A 34 -0.30 -3.34 14.31
C ILE A 34 -1.72 -3.87 14.52
N GLN A 35 -2.72 -3.11 14.07
CA GLN A 35 -4.14 -3.42 14.27
C GLN A 35 -4.55 -4.71 13.54
N SER A 36 -4.09 -4.89 12.30
CA SER A 36 -4.29 -6.13 11.52
C SER A 36 -3.56 -7.36 12.10
N GLY A 37 -2.68 -7.15 13.08
CA GLY A 37 -1.83 -8.22 13.61
C GLY A 37 -0.79 -8.73 12.62
N PHE A 38 -0.59 -8.09 11.47
CA PHE A 38 0.39 -8.51 10.46
C PHE A 38 1.80 -8.68 11.06
N LEU A 39 2.25 -7.69 11.85
CA LEU A 39 3.55 -7.76 12.54
C LEU A 39 3.59 -8.91 13.56
N LYS A 40 2.46 -9.23 14.19
CA LYS A 40 2.40 -10.39 15.08
C LYS A 40 2.58 -11.67 14.28
N THR A 41 1.83 -11.84 13.19
CA THR A 41 1.89 -13.01 12.31
C THR A 41 3.29 -13.26 11.75
N ILE A 42 4.00 -12.21 11.29
CA ILE A 42 5.33 -12.37 10.71
C ILE A 42 6.41 -12.72 11.75
N PHE A 43 6.20 -12.38 13.03
CA PHE A 43 7.13 -12.64 14.13
C PHE A 43 6.70 -13.77 15.07
N GLU A 44 5.53 -14.36 14.86
CA GLU A 44 5.01 -15.49 15.64
C GLU A 44 6.03 -16.65 15.64
N LYS A 45 6.30 -17.21 16.82
CA LYS A 45 7.32 -18.26 17.02
C LYS A 45 6.72 -19.64 17.27
N ASN A 46 5.44 -19.84 16.95
CA ASN A 46 4.75 -21.09 17.21
C ASN A 46 5.31 -22.23 16.35
N PRO A 47 5.90 -23.29 16.95
CA PRO A 47 6.48 -24.41 16.19
C PRO A 47 5.43 -25.22 15.41
N SER A 48 4.17 -25.19 15.86
CA SER A 48 3.07 -25.97 15.27
C SER A 48 2.40 -25.29 14.07
N ALA A 49 2.73 -24.02 13.78
CA ALA A 49 2.19 -23.25 12.68
C ALA A 49 3.31 -22.38 12.09
N GLN A 50 4.25 -23.04 11.40
CA GLN A 50 5.36 -22.34 10.77
C GLN A 50 4.83 -21.51 9.58
N VAL A 51 4.85 -20.18 9.75
CA VAL A 51 4.48 -19.24 8.69
C VAL A 51 5.64 -19.08 7.71
N ASP A 52 5.39 -19.28 6.42
CA ASP A 52 6.33 -18.89 5.37
C ASP A 52 6.35 -17.36 5.25
N LYS A 53 7.38 -16.75 5.83
CA LYS A 53 7.54 -15.29 5.86
C LYS A 53 7.81 -14.71 4.47
N ALA A 54 8.48 -15.45 3.60
CA ALA A 54 8.77 -14.98 2.26
C ALA A 54 7.46 -14.89 1.47
N GLN A 55 6.65 -15.95 1.52
CA GLN A 55 5.32 -15.97 0.90
C GLN A 55 4.42 -14.88 1.47
N LEU A 56 4.38 -14.71 2.80
CA LEU A 56 3.56 -13.67 3.44
C LEU A 56 3.95 -12.26 2.96
N LEU A 57 5.26 -11.97 2.90
CA LEU A 57 5.77 -10.68 2.41
C LEU A 57 5.42 -10.45 0.94
N THR A 58 5.61 -11.44 0.07
CA THR A 58 5.29 -11.30 -1.36
C THR A 58 3.79 -11.22 -1.62
N THR A 59 2.96 -11.90 -0.82
CA THR A 59 1.50 -11.80 -0.94
C THR A 59 1.02 -10.41 -0.53
N MET A 60 1.55 -9.84 0.56
CA MET A 60 1.11 -8.51 1.02
C MET A 60 1.68 -7.36 0.19
N PHE A 61 2.94 -7.46 -0.26
CA PHE A 61 3.68 -6.33 -0.83
C PHE A 61 4.18 -6.57 -2.26
N GLY A 62 3.87 -7.72 -2.86
CA GLY A 62 4.28 -8.09 -4.22
C GLY A 62 5.73 -8.56 -4.35
N GLU A 63 6.15 -8.82 -5.58
CA GLU A 63 7.47 -9.41 -5.90
C GLU A 63 8.66 -8.57 -5.46
N SER A 64 8.51 -7.24 -5.35
CA SER A 64 9.57 -6.37 -4.82
C SER A 64 9.95 -6.71 -3.38
N ALA A 65 9.00 -7.27 -2.60
CA ALA A 65 9.21 -7.71 -1.23
C ALA A 65 9.84 -9.11 -1.12
N ASN A 66 10.16 -9.77 -2.23
CA ASN A 66 10.81 -11.07 -2.16
C ASN A 66 12.14 -10.96 -1.39
N PRO A 67 12.32 -11.69 -0.27
CA PRO A 67 13.56 -11.62 0.52
C PRO A 67 14.83 -11.95 -0.27
N ALA A 68 14.72 -12.72 -1.36
CA ALA A 68 15.85 -13.02 -2.25
C ALA A 68 16.50 -11.74 -2.83
N ASN A 69 15.71 -10.69 -3.07
CA ASN A 69 16.18 -9.40 -3.59
C ASN A 69 17.16 -8.68 -2.64
N PHE A 70 17.19 -9.07 -1.36
CA PHE A 70 17.98 -8.41 -0.31
C PHE A 70 19.20 -9.23 0.12
N THR A 71 19.56 -10.29 -0.60
CA THR A 71 20.64 -11.21 -0.21
C THR A 71 22.00 -10.51 -0.07
N SER A 72 22.36 -9.63 -1.02
CA SER A 72 23.64 -8.90 -0.97
C SER A 72 23.68 -7.90 0.18
N GLN A 73 22.58 -7.19 0.45
CA GLN A 73 22.48 -6.25 1.57
C GLN A 73 22.48 -6.98 2.91
N ALA A 74 21.82 -8.14 3.00
CA ALA A 74 21.83 -8.99 4.18
C ALA A 74 23.26 -9.42 4.54
N GLN A 75 24.06 -9.81 3.54
CA GLN A 75 25.48 -10.13 3.73
C GLN A 75 26.30 -8.92 4.18
N ALA A 76 26.08 -7.76 3.55
CA ALA A 76 26.83 -6.54 3.87
C ALA A 76 26.49 -5.95 5.25
N THR A 77 25.25 -6.12 5.72
CA THR A 77 24.73 -5.50 6.96
C THR A 77 24.60 -6.47 8.13
N ASN A 78 24.71 -7.78 7.88
CA ASN A 78 24.41 -8.84 8.86
C ASN A 78 22.98 -8.77 9.43
N ILE A 79 22.02 -8.34 8.61
CA ILE A 79 20.58 -8.30 8.92
C ILE A 79 19.88 -9.37 8.11
N SER A 80 18.83 -10.00 8.67
CA SER A 80 18.09 -11.03 7.94
C SER A 80 17.40 -10.48 6.68
N PRO A 81 17.38 -11.23 5.55
CA PRO A 81 16.69 -10.79 4.33
C PRO A 81 15.21 -10.47 4.55
N ASN A 82 14.52 -11.25 5.38
CA ASN A 82 13.11 -11.00 5.74
C ASN A 82 12.92 -9.67 6.47
N THR A 83 13.86 -9.31 7.35
CA THR A 83 13.81 -8.02 8.07
C THR A 83 14.05 -6.85 7.11
N LEU A 84 15.02 -6.98 6.19
CA LEU A 84 15.29 -5.94 5.19
C LEU A 84 14.11 -5.76 4.24
N SER A 85 13.55 -6.87 3.75
CA SER A 85 12.33 -6.85 2.94
C SER A 85 11.16 -6.18 3.66
N LEU A 86 10.91 -6.54 4.92
CA LEU A 86 9.83 -5.95 5.71
C LEU A 86 9.99 -4.44 5.86
N ILE A 87 11.19 -3.96 6.22
CA ILE A 87 11.45 -2.52 6.38
C ILE A 87 11.24 -1.78 5.05
N PHE A 88 11.83 -2.31 3.98
CA PHE A 88 11.67 -1.74 2.64
C PHE A 88 10.21 -1.67 2.21
N SER A 89 9.48 -2.76 2.41
CA SER A 89 8.10 -2.91 1.93
C SER A 89 7.12 -2.06 2.71
N ILE A 90 7.26 -1.95 4.04
CA ILE A 90 6.47 -1.02 4.85
C ILE A 90 6.73 0.41 4.41
N ALA A 91 8.00 0.81 4.24
CA ALA A 91 8.33 2.17 3.82
C ALA A 91 7.75 2.50 2.44
N LEU A 92 7.88 1.56 1.49
CA LEU A 92 7.36 1.73 0.14
C LEU A 92 5.83 1.78 0.12
N HIS A 93 5.16 0.86 0.82
CA HIS A 93 3.70 0.78 0.89
C HIS A 93 3.11 2.07 1.48
N VAL A 94 3.60 2.48 2.65
CA VAL A 94 3.11 3.67 3.34
C VAL A 94 3.37 4.94 2.52
N SER A 95 4.55 5.05 1.89
CA SER A 95 4.85 6.19 1.01
C SER A 95 3.95 6.22 -0.23
N SER A 96 3.67 5.06 -0.82
CA SER A 96 2.79 4.95 -1.99
C SER A 96 1.35 5.32 -1.63
N ALA A 97 0.84 4.82 -0.51
CA ALA A 97 -0.51 5.14 -0.04
C ALA A 97 -0.68 6.64 0.28
N SER A 98 0.32 7.25 0.93
CA SER A 98 0.32 8.71 1.16
C SER A 98 0.41 9.51 -0.15
N TRP A 99 1.15 9.01 -1.14
CA TRP A 99 1.21 9.62 -2.47
C TRP A 99 -0.11 9.51 -3.23
N ASP A 100 -0.78 8.37 -3.14
CA ASP A 100 -2.12 8.20 -3.73
C ASP A 100 -3.12 9.15 -3.09
N SER A 101 -3.12 9.26 -1.76
CA SER A 101 -3.95 10.25 -1.06
C SER A 101 -3.65 11.69 -1.53
N PHE A 102 -2.38 12.06 -1.64
CA PHE A 102 -1.99 13.37 -2.18
C PHE A 102 -2.53 13.59 -3.59
N LYS A 103 -2.35 12.63 -4.52
CA LYS A 103 -2.86 12.73 -5.89
C LYS A 103 -4.37 12.90 -5.92
N THR A 104 -5.10 12.13 -5.11
CA THR A 104 -6.57 12.23 -5.04
C THR A 104 -7.01 13.64 -4.65
N HIS A 105 -6.42 14.21 -3.58
CA HIS A 105 -6.74 15.58 -3.16
C HIS A 105 -6.30 16.61 -4.20
N PHE A 106 -5.13 16.40 -4.83
CA PHE A 106 -4.60 17.31 -5.83
C PHE A 106 -5.50 17.35 -7.06
N TYR A 107 -5.91 16.20 -7.60
CA TYR A 107 -6.81 16.14 -8.76
C TYR A 107 -8.24 16.53 -8.42
N ALA A 108 -8.73 16.29 -7.21
CA ALA A 108 -10.01 16.84 -6.78
C ALA A 108 -10.00 18.39 -6.75
N THR A 109 -8.86 18.99 -6.39
CA THR A 109 -8.72 20.45 -6.25
C THR A 109 -8.37 21.14 -7.58
N PHE A 110 -7.53 20.51 -8.40
CA PHE A 110 -6.92 21.10 -9.59
C PHE A 110 -7.17 20.30 -10.87
N GLY A 111 -7.77 19.11 -10.79
CA GLY A 111 -7.97 18.21 -11.92
C GLY A 111 -9.16 18.57 -12.79
N ASP A 112 -10.16 19.29 -12.26
CA ASP A 112 -11.19 19.96 -13.06
C ASP A 112 -10.70 21.33 -13.56
N MET A 113 -9.58 21.31 -14.28
CA MET A 113 -9.20 22.43 -15.16
C MET A 113 -9.86 22.15 -16.50
N GLY A 114 -11.19 22.38 -16.53
CA GLY A 114 -12.09 22.04 -17.63
C GLY A 114 -11.50 22.25 -19.02
N ASP A 115 -11.92 21.38 -19.93
CA ASP A 115 -11.64 21.49 -21.36
C ASP A 115 -11.84 22.94 -21.79
N VAL A 116 -10.75 23.62 -22.15
CA VAL A 116 -10.85 24.92 -22.80
C VAL A 116 -11.23 24.63 -24.23
N ASN A 117 -12.49 24.26 -24.47
CA ASN A 117 -13.00 24.38 -25.80
C ASN A 117 -14.47 24.78 -25.81
N ASP A 118 -14.78 25.64 -26.76
CA ASP A 118 -16.13 25.95 -27.17
C ASP A 118 -16.99 24.68 -27.24
N THR A 119 -18.29 24.90 -27.03
CA THR A 119 -19.43 24.05 -27.43
C THR A 119 -19.84 22.93 -26.46
N ASP A 120 -20.87 23.24 -25.68
CA ASP A 120 -22.18 22.56 -25.69
C ASP A 120 -22.15 21.10 -26.15
N ASP A 121 -22.10 20.14 -25.21
CA ASP A 121 -22.97 18.97 -25.24
C ASP A 121 -22.85 18.14 -23.97
N ALA A 122 -23.99 17.55 -23.62
CA ALA A 122 -24.27 16.76 -22.43
C ALA A 122 -23.45 15.46 -22.30
N LEU A 123 -23.59 14.84 -21.11
CA LEU A 123 -23.43 13.43 -20.68
C LEU A 123 -22.43 13.33 -19.52
N ASP A 124 -22.92 13.34 -18.27
CA ASP A 124 -23.24 12.13 -17.46
C ASP A 124 -22.10 11.10 -17.46
N GLU A 125 -21.41 10.96 -16.33
CA GLU A 125 -21.25 9.66 -15.67
C GLU A 125 -20.60 9.83 -14.27
N SER A 126 -21.28 9.24 -13.29
CA SER A 126 -20.88 9.10 -11.90
C SER A 126 -19.58 8.31 -11.75
N PHE A 127 -18.61 8.84 -11.00
CA PHE A 127 -17.52 8.04 -10.43
C PHE A 127 -17.58 8.13 -8.90
N GLU A 128 -18.43 7.29 -8.31
CA GLU A 128 -18.32 6.88 -6.91
C GLU A 128 -17.59 5.53 -6.90
N ASP A 129 -16.27 5.54 -6.74
CA ASP A 129 -15.53 4.37 -6.27
C ASP A 129 -14.96 4.70 -4.88
N GLU A 130 -15.80 4.50 -3.87
CA GLU A 130 -15.39 4.41 -2.47
C GLU A 130 -14.50 3.17 -2.33
N ILE A 131 -13.27 3.36 -1.84
CA ILE A 131 -12.35 2.24 -1.62
C ILE A 131 -12.92 1.41 -0.46
N ASP A 132 -13.52 0.27 -0.79
CA ASP A 132 -14.15 -0.63 0.16
C ASP A 132 -13.09 -1.31 1.05
N LEU A 133 -13.01 -0.89 2.31
CA LEU A 133 -12.08 -1.44 3.30
C LEU A 133 -12.41 -2.91 3.65
N ASP A 134 -13.62 -3.39 3.33
CA ASP A 134 -14.02 -4.79 3.54
C ASP A 134 -13.32 -5.77 2.57
N ASP A 135 -12.84 -5.29 1.41
CA ASP A 135 -12.11 -6.13 0.45
C ASP A 135 -10.69 -6.48 0.93
N LEU A 136 -10.08 -5.64 1.76
CA LEU A 136 -8.77 -5.93 2.37
C LEU A 136 -8.88 -7.02 3.44
N ASP A 137 -9.95 -7.00 4.25
CA ASP A 137 -10.20 -7.99 5.31
C ASP A 137 -10.53 -9.37 4.69
N ARG A 138 -11.32 -9.39 3.60
CA ARG A 138 -11.60 -10.59 2.80
C ARG A 138 -10.35 -11.24 2.20
N MET A 139 -9.37 -10.44 1.79
CA MET A 139 -8.12 -10.99 1.23
C MET A 139 -7.28 -11.69 2.30
N ILE A 140 -7.37 -11.25 3.55
CA ILE A 140 -6.69 -11.84 4.71
C ILE A 140 -7.42 -13.12 5.18
N ASP A 141 -8.75 -13.13 5.21
CA ASP A 141 -9.55 -14.31 5.58
C ASP A 141 -9.34 -15.49 4.61
N ASN A 142 -9.24 -15.20 3.30
CA ASN A 142 -8.98 -16.22 2.28
C ASN A 142 -7.57 -16.84 2.37
N LEU A 143 -6.61 -16.18 3.02
CA LEU A 143 -5.29 -16.76 3.32
C LEU A 143 -5.36 -17.79 4.46
N GLY A 144 -6.38 -17.71 5.33
CA GLY A 144 -6.59 -18.62 6.46
C GLY A 144 -7.23 -19.97 6.09
N GLU A 145 -7.90 -20.08 4.94
CA GLU A 145 -8.70 -21.26 4.56
C GLU A 145 -8.03 -22.21 3.54
N SER A 146 -6.70 -22.19 3.41
CA SER A 146 -6.00 -23.23 2.64
C SER A 146 -6.14 -24.60 3.32
N THR A 147 -7.15 -25.36 2.92
CA THR A 147 -7.41 -26.73 3.39
C THR A 147 -6.27 -27.67 2.99
N PRO A 148 -5.86 -28.63 3.86
CA PRO A 148 -4.75 -29.53 3.54
C PRO A 148 -5.18 -30.53 2.47
N ASN A 149 -4.42 -30.65 1.39
CA ASN A 149 -4.56 -31.72 0.42
C ASN A 149 -4.45 -33.10 1.09
N PRO A 150 -5.31 -34.09 0.76
CA PRO A 150 -5.28 -35.40 1.40
C PRO A 150 -4.06 -36.19 0.93
N VAL A 151 -3.32 -36.73 1.90
CA VAL A 151 -2.12 -37.56 1.69
C VAL A 151 -2.53 -38.89 1.06
N PHE A 152 -2.17 -39.12 -0.21
CA PHE A 152 -2.25 -40.45 -0.82
C PHE A 152 -1.16 -41.34 -0.22
N ALA A 153 -1.58 -42.34 0.56
CA ALA A 153 -0.70 -43.39 1.07
C ALA A 153 -0.19 -44.27 -0.08
N GLN A 154 1.13 -44.42 -0.20
CA GLN A 154 1.76 -45.38 -1.10
C GLN A 154 1.85 -46.76 -0.42
N PRO A 155 1.54 -47.88 -1.10
CA PRO A 155 1.65 -49.23 -0.53
C PRO A 155 3.11 -49.76 -0.52
N PRO A 156 3.37 -50.84 0.25
CA PRO A 156 4.71 -51.24 0.73
C PRO A 156 5.64 -51.87 -0.30
#